data_AF-C8W6E8-F1
#
_entry.id   AF-C8W6E8-F1
#
_cell.length_a   1.000
_cell.length_b   1.000
_cell.length_c   1.000
_cell.angle_alpha   90.00
_cell.angle_beta   90.00
_cell.angle_gamma   90.00
#
_symmetry.space_group_name_H-M   'P 1'
#
loop_
_entity.id
_entity.type
_entity.pdbx_description
1 polymer ?
#
loop_
_entity_poly.entity_id
_entity_poly.type
_entity_poly.pdbx_seq_one_letter_code
_entity_poly.pdbx_strand_id
1 'polypeptide(L)'
;MTKVLRDKAFTIIGAGLLGYYSSISLFRDLIRDNLLRVLPPINDRHLPDIYVNIMGMVVFAILAYLLFNIIVEKRSFKLHKKSYVTASILLILAPLMIAGIFRVHAVNLVAKMEGTTPVKIVIAPNSKGSSIMFAAGSSSAGGVNKSGYITEPYLEDFGKAIGKMELKEVVDGEEQKQGSHYLTMWIDYEVAGEWYSKILSYVQGMFEEHVAGERIAYYSNPELENLLKKVFDELADINNYDRAGVINYVTINKGNKGEEKERLLTPNDFQVLVNSLKTDNLINQDTEGVNRIKKALDGWIPKEEMNIYGIELFKKGSAQNVGQNFMVYDKLTHTLLFEDKYYQVDLDDIVK
;
A
#
# COMPACT_ATOMS: atom_id res chain seq x y z
N MET A 1 16.58 -53.95 -1.23
CA MET A 1 17.04 -52.74 -0.52
C MET A 1 17.48 -53.16 0.87
N THR A 2 18.73 -52.93 1.30
CA THR A 2 19.18 -53.31 2.64
C THR A 2 18.52 -52.42 3.70
N LYS A 3 18.33 -52.94 4.93
CA LYS A 3 17.68 -52.20 6.05
C LYS A 3 18.30 -50.80 6.23
N VAL A 4 19.63 -50.72 6.19
CA VAL A 4 20.40 -49.47 6.31
C VAL A 4 20.08 -48.46 5.20
N LEU A 5 19.91 -48.92 3.96
CA LEU A 5 19.62 -48.04 2.82
C LEU A 5 18.20 -47.46 2.91
N ARG A 6 17.25 -48.26 3.42
CA ARG A 6 15.88 -47.81 3.71
C ARG A 6 15.85 -46.80 4.85
N ASP A 7 16.56 -47.07 5.94
CA ASP A 7 16.61 -46.19 7.10
C ASP A 7 17.24 -44.83 6.72
N LYS A 8 18.32 -44.85 5.92
CA LYS A 8 18.93 -43.64 5.34
C LYS A 8 17.93 -42.83 4.50
N ALA A 9 17.18 -43.50 3.62
CA ALA A 9 16.18 -42.82 2.79
C ALA A 9 15.09 -42.15 3.65
N PHE A 10 14.57 -42.84 4.67
CA PHE A 10 13.60 -42.26 5.60
C PHE A 10 14.18 -41.08 6.39
N THR A 11 15.44 -41.14 6.83
CA THR A 11 16.09 -40.03 7.51
C THR A 11 16.21 -38.79 6.61
N ILE A 12 16.60 -38.97 5.35
CA ILE A 12 16.75 -37.85 4.40
C ILE A 12 15.39 -37.22 4.10
N ILE A 13 14.37 -38.03 3.82
CA ILE A 13 13.01 -37.54 3.54
C ILE A 13 12.44 -36.84 4.77
N GLY A 14 12.56 -37.47 5.96
CA GLY A 14 12.07 -36.91 7.21
C GLY A 14 12.75 -35.59 7.57
N ALA A 15 14.07 -35.52 7.40
CA ALA A 15 14.82 -34.27 7.61
C ALA A 15 14.48 -33.20 6.56
N GLY A 16 14.28 -33.58 5.30
CA GLY A 16 13.84 -32.66 4.26
C GLY A 16 12.46 -32.05 4.56
N LEU A 17 11.49 -32.87 4.98
CA LEU A 17 10.18 -32.37 5.42
C LEU A 17 10.33 -31.46 6.64
N LEU A 18 11.13 -31.85 7.63
CA LEU A 18 11.42 -31.01 8.79
C LEU A 18 12.02 -29.66 8.37
N GLY A 19 13.01 -29.66 7.46
CA GLY A 19 13.61 -28.44 6.92
C GLY A 19 12.62 -27.57 6.15
N TYR A 20 11.71 -28.18 5.38
CA TYR A 20 10.63 -27.47 4.68
C TYR A 20 9.77 -26.70 5.68
N TYR A 21 9.30 -27.36 6.74
CA TYR A 21 8.43 -26.74 7.76
C TYR A 21 9.19 -25.79 8.69
N SER A 22 10.42 -26.12 9.09
CA SER A 22 11.24 -25.23 9.92
C SER A 22 11.56 -23.92 9.20
N SER A 23 11.62 -23.93 7.88
CA SER A 23 11.89 -22.71 7.08
C SER A 23 10.67 -21.81 6.92
N ILE A 24 9.47 -22.30 7.23
CA ILE A 24 8.26 -21.45 7.32
C ILE A 24 8.32 -20.55 8.55
N SER A 25 9.05 -20.95 9.60
CA SER A 25 9.04 -20.25 10.89
C SER A 25 10.44 -19.84 11.36
N LEU A 26 11.32 -20.79 11.68
CA LEU A 26 12.59 -20.51 12.35
C LEU A 26 13.62 -19.85 11.43
N PHE A 27 13.64 -20.25 10.16
CA PHE A 27 14.64 -19.79 9.19
C PHE A 27 14.03 -18.92 8.10
N ARG A 28 12.77 -18.50 8.24
CA ARG A 28 12.04 -17.79 7.19
C ARG A 28 12.78 -16.51 6.80
N ASP A 29 12.99 -15.64 7.78
CA ASP A 29 13.58 -14.31 7.56
C ASP A 29 15.00 -14.46 7.03
N LEU A 30 15.83 -15.30 7.68
CA LEU A 30 17.20 -15.57 7.23
C LEU A 30 17.26 -16.02 5.75
N ILE A 31 16.42 -16.97 5.34
CA ILE A 31 16.44 -17.46 3.96
C ILE A 31 15.86 -16.40 3.00
N ARG A 32 14.75 -15.77 3.39
CA ARG A 32 14.07 -14.76 2.59
C ARG A 32 14.97 -13.55 2.33
N ASP A 33 15.65 -13.02 3.34
CA ASP A 33 16.54 -11.87 3.21
C ASP A 33 17.68 -12.15 2.23
N ASN A 34 18.28 -13.35 2.31
CA ASN A 34 19.32 -13.76 1.38
C ASN A 34 18.80 -13.94 -0.06
N LEU A 35 17.58 -14.45 -0.22
CA LEU A 35 16.92 -14.53 -1.53
C LEU A 35 16.62 -13.14 -2.10
N LEU A 36 16.14 -12.21 -1.28
CA LEU A 36 15.80 -10.85 -1.72
C LEU A 36 17.06 -10.05 -2.13
N ARG A 37 18.20 -10.26 -1.45
CA ARG A 37 19.48 -9.61 -1.79
C ARG A 37 20.02 -9.93 -3.18
N VAL A 38 19.64 -11.07 -3.78
CA VAL A 38 20.09 -11.43 -5.14
C VAL A 38 19.21 -10.81 -6.24
N LEU A 39 18.13 -10.12 -5.87
CA LEU A 39 17.20 -9.53 -6.81
C LEU A 39 17.64 -8.12 -7.25
N PRO A 40 17.30 -7.73 -8.50
CA PRO A 40 17.30 -6.32 -8.87
C PRO A 40 16.32 -5.51 -8.00
N PRO A 41 16.35 -4.16 -8.04
CA PRO A 41 15.37 -3.32 -7.36
C PRO A 41 13.98 -3.52 -8.02
N ILE A 42 13.23 -4.49 -7.51
CA ILE A 42 11.85 -4.79 -7.91
C ILE A 42 10.98 -4.89 -6.66
N ASN A 43 9.70 -4.55 -6.77
CA ASN A 43 8.75 -4.73 -5.67
C ASN A 43 8.64 -6.21 -5.27
N ASP A 44 8.80 -6.48 -3.97
CA ASP A 44 8.92 -7.83 -3.42
C ASP A 44 7.67 -8.37 -2.71
N ARG A 45 6.61 -7.55 -2.62
CA ARG A 45 5.39 -7.81 -1.84
C ARG A 45 4.67 -9.11 -2.21
N HIS A 46 4.72 -9.47 -3.49
CA HIS A 46 4.01 -10.63 -4.05
C HIS A 46 4.96 -11.73 -4.54
N LEU A 47 6.24 -11.70 -4.15
CA LEU A 47 7.20 -12.68 -4.64
C LEU A 47 6.98 -14.06 -4.01
N PRO A 48 7.15 -15.16 -4.78
CA PRO A 48 6.79 -16.49 -4.32
C PRO A 48 7.56 -16.93 -3.06
N ASP A 49 6.84 -17.22 -1.98
CA ASP A 49 7.42 -17.67 -0.71
C ASP A 49 7.87 -19.14 -0.73
N ILE A 50 7.44 -19.93 -1.72
CA ILE A 50 7.74 -21.37 -1.79
C ILE A 50 9.24 -21.69 -1.83
N TYR A 51 10.06 -20.76 -2.36
CA TYR A 51 11.51 -20.94 -2.46
C TYR A 51 12.21 -20.97 -1.10
N VAL A 52 11.64 -20.31 -0.09
CA VAL A 52 12.11 -20.39 1.30
C VAL A 52 12.04 -21.84 1.79
N ASN A 53 10.90 -22.49 1.55
CA ASN A 53 10.64 -23.85 2.02
C ASN A 53 11.45 -24.88 1.22
N ILE A 54 11.60 -24.68 -0.09
CA ILE A 54 12.44 -25.55 -0.94
C ILE A 54 13.91 -25.45 -0.50
N MET A 55 14.40 -24.24 -0.22
CA MET A 55 15.78 -24.06 0.26
C MET A 55 16.01 -24.77 1.60
N GLY A 56 15.08 -24.62 2.54
CA GLY A 56 15.05 -25.36 3.79
C GLY A 56 15.12 -26.87 3.63
N MET A 57 14.23 -27.42 2.80
CA MET A 57 14.15 -28.85 2.52
C MET A 57 15.48 -29.40 2.02
N VAL A 58 16.08 -28.72 1.04
CA VAL A 58 17.33 -29.17 0.41
C VAL A 58 18.50 -29.12 1.38
N VAL A 59 18.64 -28.02 2.15
CA VAL A 59 19.72 -27.88 3.12
C VAL A 59 19.63 -28.97 4.20
N PHE A 60 18.45 -29.19 4.78
CA PHE A 60 18.28 -30.21 5.82
C PHE A 60 18.46 -31.63 5.29
N ALA A 61 17.98 -31.94 4.08
CA ALA A 61 18.19 -33.25 3.45
C ALA A 61 19.68 -33.56 3.25
N ILE A 62 20.47 -32.58 2.78
CA ILE A 62 21.92 -32.74 2.58
C ILE A 62 22.66 -32.85 3.92
N LEU A 63 22.29 -32.05 4.91
CA LEU A 63 22.86 -32.13 6.27
C LEU A 63 22.57 -33.49 6.92
N ALA A 64 21.34 -33.99 6.81
CA ALA A 64 20.96 -35.30 7.33
C ALA A 64 21.71 -36.43 6.63
N TYR A 65 21.94 -36.35 5.32
CA TYR A 65 22.78 -37.30 4.59
C TYR A 65 24.21 -37.33 5.15
N LEU A 66 24.82 -36.16 5.37
CA LEU A 66 26.15 -36.04 5.95
C LEU A 66 26.20 -36.63 7.37
N LEU A 67 25.26 -36.25 8.23
CA LEU A 67 25.17 -36.72 9.60
C LEU A 67 24.94 -38.23 9.68
N PHE A 68 24.07 -38.80 8.83
CA PHE A 68 23.81 -40.23 8.79
C PHE A 68 25.08 -41.02 8.43
N ASN A 69 25.84 -40.54 7.43
CA ASN A 69 27.10 -41.18 7.04
C ASN A 69 28.16 -41.14 8.15
N ILE A 70 28.24 -40.03 8.90
CA ILE A 70 29.20 -39.83 9.99
C ILE A 70 28.83 -40.64 11.23
N ILE A 71 27.57 -40.53 11.67
CA ILE A 71 27.14 -40.99 13.00
C ILE A 71 26.65 -42.43 12.94
N VAL A 72 25.78 -42.75 11.96
CA VAL A 72 25.11 -44.05 11.88
C VAL A 72 25.98 -45.07 11.16
N GLU A 73 26.45 -44.72 9.96
CA GLU A 73 27.30 -45.63 9.18
C GLU A 73 28.78 -45.57 9.57
N LYS A 74 29.17 -44.60 10.41
CA LYS A 74 30.55 -44.41 10.90
C LYS A 74 31.59 -44.46 9.78
N ARG A 75 31.23 -43.95 8.59
CA ARG A 75 32.10 -43.98 7.42
C ARG A 75 33.27 -43.03 7.63
N SER A 76 34.47 -43.59 7.64
CA SER A 76 35.70 -42.81 7.66
C SER A 76 35.77 -41.84 6.47
N PHE A 77 36.06 -40.57 6.76
CA PHE A 77 36.27 -39.52 5.76
C PHE A 77 37.41 -39.86 4.79
N LYS A 78 38.45 -40.57 5.26
CA LYS A 78 39.59 -41.00 4.43
C LYS A 78 39.18 -42.00 3.35
N LEU A 79 38.28 -42.92 3.68
CA LEU A 79 37.82 -43.97 2.76
C LEU A 79 36.67 -43.49 1.85
N HIS A 80 35.83 -42.56 2.30
CA HIS A 80 34.64 -42.10 1.58
C HIS A 80 34.70 -40.63 1.15
N LYS A 81 35.92 -40.11 0.95
CA LYS A 81 36.20 -38.70 0.63
C LYS A 81 35.29 -38.14 -0.48
N LYS A 82 35.07 -38.91 -1.56
CA LYS A 82 34.23 -38.48 -2.69
C LYS A 82 32.80 -38.15 -2.25
N SER A 83 32.15 -39.01 -1.47
CA SER A 83 30.76 -38.81 -1.03
C SER A 83 30.61 -37.56 -0.14
N TYR A 84 31.55 -37.35 0.79
CA TYR A 84 31.57 -36.15 1.62
C TYR A 84 31.80 -34.88 0.81
N VAL A 85 32.78 -34.88 -0.09
CA VAL A 85 33.07 -33.74 -0.97
C VAL A 85 31.86 -33.41 -1.84
N THR A 86 31.21 -34.42 -2.44
CA THR A 86 30.01 -34.21 -3.25
C THR A 86 28.88 -33.59 -2.43
N ALA A 87 28.61 -34.08 -1.23
CA ALA A 87 27.57 -33.53 -0.37
C ALA A 87 27.89 -32.09 0.10
N SER A 88 29.15 -31.80 0.45
CA SER A 88 29.58 -30.42 0.75
C SER A 88 29.42 -29.48 -0.45
N ILE A 89 29.77 -29.93 -1.66
CA ILE A 89 29.57 -29.15 -2.89
C ILE A 89 28.07 -28.91 -3.12
N LEU A 90 27.22 -29.92 -2.93
CA LEU A 90 25.77 -29.79 -3.09
C LEU A 90 25.16 -28.80 -2.10
N LEU A 91 25.70 -28.70 -0.88
CA LEU A 91 25.25 -27.74 0.13
C LEU A 91 25.47 -26.28 -0.30
N ILE A 92 26.35 -26.04 -1.28
CA ILE A 92 26.61 -24.71 -1.87
C ILE A 92 25.85 -24.57 -3.20
N LEU A 93 26.00 -25.54 -4.11
CA LEU A 93 25.42 -25.45 -5.46
C LEU A 93 23.90 -25.47 -5.46
N ALA A 94 23.28 -26.28 -4.60
CA ALA A 94 21.83 -26.40 -4.63
C ALA A 94 21.12 -25.11 -4.14
N PRO A 95 21.54 -24.47 -3.03
CA PRO A 95 21.01 -23.16 -2.68
C PRO A 95 21.22 -22.08 -3.75
N LEU A 96 22.39 -22.04 -4.39
CA LEU A 96 22.66 -21.10 -5.49
C LEU A 96 21.74 -21.32 -6.70
N MET A 97 21.50 -22.58 -7.08
CA MET A 97 20.55 -22.89 -8.14
C MET A 97 19.13 -22.46 -7.77
N ILE A 98 18.69 -22.71 -6.54
CA ILE A 98 17.36 -22.30 -6.06
C ILE A 98 17.24 -20.77 -6.09
N ALA A 99 18.26 -20.04 -5.62
CA ALA A 99 18.29 -18.57 -5.67
C ALA A 99 18.27 -18.05 -7.12
N GLY A 100 18.97 -18.72 -8.05
CA GLY A 100 18.93 -18.39 -9.48
C GLY A 100 17.55 -18.58 -10.09
N ILE A 101 16.88 -19.70 -9.80
CA ILE A 101 15.51 -19.97 -10.25
C ILE A 101 14.53 -18.94 -9.66
N PHE A 102 14.66 -18.66 -8.36
CA PHE A 102 13.86 -17.64 -7.67
C PHE A 102 14.01 -16.28 -8.35
N ARG A 103 15.25 -15.84 -8.64
CA ARG A 103 15.52 -14.58 -9.32
C ARG A 103 14.83 -14.48 -10.67
N VAL A 104 14.94 -15.51 -11.51
CA VAL A 104 14.30 -15.51 -12.83
C VAL A 104 12.78 -15.48 -12.71
N HIS A 105 12.21 -16.28 -11.80
CA HIS A 105 10.77 -16.31 -11.57
C HIS A 105 10.26 -14.95 -11.06
N ALA A 106 10.93 -14.37 -10.06
CA ALA A 106 10.57 -13.08 -9.47
C ALA A 106 10.58 -11.95 -10.51
N VAL A 107 11.66 -11.84 -11.29
CA VAL A 107 11.79 -10.82 -12.34
C VAL A 107 10.72 -10.99 -13.41
N ASN A 108 10.49 -12.22 -13.88
CA ASN A 108 9.48 -12.47 -14.89
C ASN A 108 8.05 -12.20 -14.39
N LEU A 109 7.76 -12.50 -13.13
CA LEU A 109 6.47 -12.20 -12.51
C LEU A 109 6.24 -10.69 -12.50
N VAL A 110 7.17 -9.91 -11.94
CA VAL A 110 7.04 -8.45 -11.85
C VAL A 110 6.96 -7.83 -13.25
N ALA A 111 7.84 -8.22 -14.18
CA ALA A 111 7.83 -7.70 -15.54
C ALA A 111 6.52 -8.03 -16.29
N LYS A 112 5.95 -9.21 -16.07
CA LYS A 112 4.66 -9.60 -16.66
C LYS A 112 3.51 -8.76 -16.08
N MET A 113 3.48 -8.55 -14.77
CA MET A 113 2.41 -7.79 -14.11
C MET A 113 2.50 -6.30 -14.45
N GLU A 114 3.65 -5.67 -14.20
CA GLU A 114 3.86 -4.23 -14.43
C GLU A 114 3.93 -3.87 -15.92
N GLY A 115 4.07 -4.86 -16.81
CA GLY A 115 3.98 -4.68 -18.27
C GLY A 115 2.55 -4.58 -18.81
N THR A 116 1.53 -4.63 -17.96
CA THR A 116 0.11 -4.52 -18.35
C THR A 116 -0.54 -3.25 -17.81
N THR A 117 -1.69 -2.88 -18.36
CA THR A 117 -2.48 -1.75 -17.83
C THR A 117 -3.01 -2.10 -16.44
N PRO A 118 -2.82 -1.23 -15.42
CA PRO A 118 -3.41 -1.42 -14.11
C PRO A 118 -4.93 -1.53 -14.19
N VAL A 119 -5.54 -2.37 -13.34
CA VAL A 119 -7.00 -2.48 -13.24
C VAL A 119 -7.59 -1.43 -12.30
N LYS A 120 -6.77 -0.88 -11.40
CA LYS A 120 -7.19 0.14 -10.45
C LYS A 120 -5.98 0.95 -9.98
N ILE A 121 -6.16 2.27 -9.90
CA ILE A 121 -5.20 3.14 -9.23
C ILE A 121 -5.96 4.03 -8.25
N VAL A 122 -5.52 4.01 -7.00
CA VAL A 122 -5.99 4.90 -5.95
C VAL A 122 -4.86 5.83 -5.58
N ILE A 123 -5.15 7.12 -5.43
CA ILE A 123 -4.19 8.15 -5.12
C ILE A 123 -4.68 8.89 -3.89
N ALA A 124 -3.87 9.05 -2.85
CA ALA A 124 -4.22 9.85 -1.68
C ALA A 124 -3.07 10.79 -1.31
N PRO A 125 -3.34 12.09 -1.10
CA PRO A 125 -2.35 13.01 -0.54
C PRO A 125 -2.13 12.69 0.94
N ASN A 126 -0.87 12.71 1.39
CA ASN A 126 -0.54 12.56 2.81
C ASN A 126 -0.16 13.89 3.48
N SER A 127 -0.47 15.02 2.83
CA SER A 127 -0.30 16.34 3.41
C SER A 127 -1.29 16.57 4.56
N LYS A 128 -0.91 17.42 5.52
CA LYS A 128 -1.87 17.93 6.51
C LYS A 128 -3.08 18.54 5.80
N GLY A 129 -4.26 18.33 6.37
CA GLY A 129 -5.52 18.76 5.78
C GLY A 129 -6.04 17.90 4.62
N SER A 130 -5.39 16.78 4.28
CA SER A 130 -5.93 15.81 3.32
C SER A 130 -7.03 14.91 3.88
N SER A 131 -7.34 15.04 5.16
CA SER A 131 -8.41 14.31 5.83
C SER A 131 -9.01 15.12 6.98
N ILE A 132 -10.23 14.76 7.36
CA ILE A 132 -10.89 15.21 8.58
C ILE A 132 -11.30 13.99 9.40
N MET A 133 -10.79 13.90 10.63
CA MET A 133 -10.89 12.71 11.46
C MET A 133 -11.58 13.02 12.79
N PHE A 134 -12.52 12.16 13.18
CA PHE A 134 -13.28 12.24 14.43
C PHE A 134 -12.85 11.10 15.36
N ALA A 135 -12.45 11.43 16.59
CA ALA A 135 -11.97 10.44 17.55
C ALA A 135 -13.07 9.42 17.90
N ALA A 136 -12.82 8.13 17.68
CA ALA A 136 -13.70 7.04 18.07
C ALA A 136 -13.38 6.48 19.46
N GLY A 137 -12.10 6.50 19.83
CA GLY A 137 -11.58 6.07 21.12
C GLY A 137 -10.30 6.82 21.49
N SER A 138 -9.55 6.31 22.47
CA SER A 138 -8.25 6.86 22.86
C SER A 138 -7.15 6.59 21.83
N SER A 139 -7.36 5.64 20.91
CA SER A 139 -6.39 5.20 19.91
C SER A 139 -6.99 4.94 18.53
N SER A 140 -8.23 5.38 18.29
CA SER A 140 -8.93 5.19 17.02
C SER A 140 -9.70 6.43 16.61
N ALA A 141 -9.79 6.65 15.31
CA ALA A 141 -10.59 7.70 14.69
C ALA A 141 -11.20 7.18 13.38
N GLY A 142 -12.34 7.75 13.00
CA GLY A 142 -12.97 7.56 11.69
C GLY A 142 -13.20 8.92 11.04
N GLY A 143 -13.32 8.96 9.72
CA GLY A 143 -13.40 10.22 9.00
C GLY A 143 -13.40 10.04 7.50
N VAL A 144 -13.19 11.15 6.78
CA VAL A 144 -13.13 11.17 5.32
C VAL A 144 -11.78 11.72 4.87
N ASN A 145 -11.29 11.18 3.76
CA ASN A 145 -9.99 11.49 3.20
C ASN A 145 -10.17 11.92 1.74
N LYS A 146 -9.36 12.86 1.28
CA LYS A 146 -9.23 13.15 -0.14
C LYS A 146 -8.55 11.96 -0.83
N SER A 147 -9.14 11.44 -1.89
CA SER A 147 -8.54 10.36 -2.68
C SER A 147 -9.03 10.36 -4.13
N GLY A 148 -8.10 10.26 -5.09
CA GLY A 148 -8.40 10.10 -6.50
C GLY A 148 -8.53 8.62 -6.86
N TYR A 149 -9.63 8.25 -7.52
CA TYR A 149 -9.78 6.94 -8.13
C TYR A 149 -9.66 7.10 -9.64
N ILE A 150 -8.59 6.53 -10.21
CA ILE A 150 -8.38 6.52 -11.65
C ILE A 150 -9.16 5.35 -12.22
N THR A 151 -10.04 5.67 -13.15
CA THR A 151 -10.84 4.71 -13.91
C THR A 151 -10.53 4.87 -15.39
N GLU A 152 -11.05 3.95 -16.20
CA GLU A 152 -11.07 4.13 -17.65
C GLU A 152 -11.68 5.49 -18.04
N PRO A 153 -11.15 6.16 -19.08
CA PRO A 153 -10.08 5.71 -19.99
C PRO A 153 -8.65 6.04 -19.50
N TYR A 154 -8.48 6.65 -18.32
CA TYR A 154 -7.18 7.18 -17.88
C TYR A 154 -6.20 6.13 -17.35
N LEU A 155 -6.67 4.90 -17.07
CA LEU A 155 -5.83 3.82 -16.55
C LEU A 155 -4.69 3.46 -17.51
N GLU A 156 -4.94 3.47 -18.82
CA GLU A 156 -3.92 3.16 -19.83
C GLU A 156 -2.79 4.18 -19.84
N ASP A 157 -3.12 5.48 -19.77
CA ASP A 157 -2.14 6.56 -19.76
C ASP A 157 -1.28 6.52 -18.49
N PHE A 158 -1.91 6.30 -17.33
CA PHE A 158 -1.20 6.08 -16.08
C PHE A 158 -0.30 4.84 -16.16
N GLY A 159 -0.80 3.71 -16.67
CA GLY A 159 -0.03 2.48 -16.82
C GLY A 159 1.21 2.67 -17.69
N LYS A 160 1.07 3.35 -18.84
CA LYS A 160 2.19 3.71 -19.73
C LYS A 160 3.19 4.62 -19.03
N ALA A 161 2.74 5.62 -18.28
CA ALA A 161 3.64 6.53 -17.57
C ALA A 161 4.39 5.79 -16.45
N ILE A 162 3.71 4.95 -15.65
CA ILE A 162 4.34 4.12 -14.61
C ILE A 162 5.42 3.21 -15.23
N GLY A 163 5.11 2.54 -16.35
CA GLY A 163 6.06 1.66 -17.05
C GLY A 163 7.27 2.37 -17.67
N LYS A 164 7.24 3.70 -17.80
CA LYS A 164 8.33 4.53 -18.34
C LYS A 164 9.11 5.29 -17.28
N MET A 165 8.86 5.04 -16.01
CA MET A 165 9.61 5.67 -14.92
C MET A 165 11.11 5.37 -15.03
N GLU A 166 11.93 6.41 -14.92
CA GLU A 166 13.39 6.27 -15.01
C GLU A 166 13.97 6.10 -13.61
N LEU A 167 14.64 4.98 -13.35
CA LEU A 167 15.34 4.72 -12.08
C LEU A 167 16.53 5.68 -11.94
N LYS A 168 16.54 6.46 -10.86
CA LYS A 168 17.59 7.44 -10.57
C LYS A 168 18.59 6.94 -9.53
N GLU A 169 18.08 6.36 -8.45
CA GLU A 169 18.90 5.95 -7.32
C GLU A 169 18.24 4.75 -6.61
N VAL A 170 19.06 3.91 -6.00
CA VAL A 170 18.62 2.89 -5.05
C VAL A 170 19.46 3.03 -3.80
N VAL A 171 18.80 3.20 -2.67
CA VAL A 171 19.43 3.36 -1.35
C VAL A 171 18.97 2.26 -0.40
N ASP A 172 19.70 2.05 0.69
CA ASP A 172 19.23 1.19 1.77
C ASP A 172 18.04 1.84 2.50
N GLY A 173 17.10 1.03 2.99
CA GLY A 173 15.85 1.52 3.59
C GLY A 173 16.07 2.36 4.85
N GLU A 174 17.15 2.12 5.58
CA GLU A 174 17.57 2.95 6.72
C GLU A 174 18.06 4.34 6.31
N GLU A 175 18.52 4.48 5.06
CA GLU A 175 18.99 5.74 4.48
C GLU A 175 17.87 6.55 3.82
N GLN A 176 16.59 6.20 4.08
CA GLN A 176 15.44 6.92 3.54
C GLN A 176 15.62 8.43 3.74
N LYS A 177 15.81 9.15 2.64
CA LYS A 177 16.03 10.60 2.64
C LYS A 177 14.73 11.26 3.06
N GLN A 178 14.61 11.56 4.35
CA GLN A 178 13.37 11.99 4.99
C GLN A 178 12.70 13.20 4.31
N GLY A 179 11.41 13.04 4.09
CA GLY A 179 10.38 14.06 3.90
C GLY A 179 9.00 13.41 4.09
N SER A 180 8.01 14.12 4.61
CA SER A 180 6.63 13.60 4.64
C SER A 180 6.19 13.32 3.21
N HIS A 181 5.68 12.11 2.94
CA HIS A 181 5.23 11.74 1.60
C HIS A 181 4.17 12.75 1.13
N TYR A 182 4.34 13.36 -0.03
CA TYR A 182 3.32 14.29 -0.54
C TYR A 182 2.06 13.51 -0.94
N LEU A 183 2.28 12.34 -1.54
CA LEU A 183 1.26 11.49 -2.13
C LEU A 183 1.61 10.01 -1.94
N THR A 184 0.59 9.17 -1.82
CA THR A 184 0.71 7.72 -2.02
C THR A 184 -0.24 7.26 -3.12
N MET A 185 0.24 6.38 -3.97
CA MET A 185 -0.47 5.73 -5.06
C MET A 185 -0.46 4.22 -4.83
N TRP A 186 -1.64 3.61 -4.77
CA TRP A 186 -1.84 2.17 -4.75
C TRP A 186 -2.27 1.73 -6.14
N ILE A 187 -1.48 0.85 -6.74
CA ILE A 187 -1.67 0.37 -8.10
C ILE A 187 -1.93 -1.12 -8.04
N ASP A 188 -3.08 -1.54 -8.56
CA ASP A 188 -3.47 -2.94 -8.66
C ASP A 188 -3.43 -3.38 -10.12
N TYR A 189 -2.89 -4.57 -10.34
CA TYR A 189 -2.80 -5.27 -11.62
C TYR A 189 -3.50 -6.62 -11.49
N GLU A 190 -4.11 -7.08 -12.58
CA GLU A 190 -4.68 -8.41 -12.67
C GLU A 190 -4.35 -9.02 -14.02
N VAL A 191 -3.62 -10.14 -14.03
CA VAL A 191 -3.19 -10.80 -15.25
C VAL A 191 -3.48 -12.29 -15.16
N ALA A 192 -4.40 -12.77 -16.00
CA ALA A 192 -4.83 -14.17 -16.04
C ALA A 192 -5.32 -14.70 -14.67
N GLY A 193 -6.02 -13.86 -13.89
CA GLY A 193 -6.58 -14.20 -12.58
C GLY A 193 -5.59 -14.10 -11.41
N GLU A 194 -4.33 -13.75 -11.68
CA GLU A 194 -3.35 -13.46 -10.63
C GLU A 194 -3.37 -11.97 -10.31
N TRP A 195 -3.45 -11.65 -9.01
CA TRP A 195 -3.44 -10.28 -8.51
C TRP A 195 -2.03 -9.85 -8.10
N TYR A 196 -1.68 -8.62 -8.42
CA TYR A 196 -0.41 -7.99 -8.03
C TYR A 196 -0.67 -6.53 -7.67
N SER A 197 0.04 -6.03 -6.67
CA SER A 197 -0.05 -4.62 -6.31
C SER A 197 1.29 -4.01 -5.95
N LYS A 198 1.35 -2.71 -6.19
CA LYS A 198 2.50 -1.84 -6.04
C LYS A 198 2.08 -0.57 -5.33
N ILE A 199 2.97 -0.04 -4.50
CA ILE A 199 2.77 1.22 -3.81
C ILE A 199 3.89 2.15 -4.23
N LEU A 200 3.51 3.30 -4.78
CA LEU A 200 4.43 4.40 -5.08
C LEU A 200 4.11 5.56 -4.17
N SER A 201 5.12 6.17 -3.57
CA SER A 201 4.99 7.46 -2.91
C SER A 201 5.65 8.54 -3.76
N TYR A 202 5.17 9.78 -3.66
CA TYR A 202 5.80 10.93 -4.32
C TYR A 202 6.38 11.86 -3.26
N VAL A 203 7.69 12.10 -3.34
CA VAL A 203 8.48 12.84 -2.35
C VAL A 203 9.45 13.76 -3.07
N GLN A 204 9.37 15.06 -2.79
CA GLN A 204 10.35 16.07 -3.24
C GLN A 204 10.69 16.03 -4.74
N GLY A 205 9.71 15.76 -5.62
CA GLY A 205 9.95 15.73 -7.07
C GLY A 205 10.34 14.35 -7.63
N MET A 206 10.29 13.29 -6.82
CA MET A 206 10.58 11.93 -7.24
C MET A 206 9.51 10.96 -6.75
N PHE A 207 9.33 9.87 -7.49
CA PHE A 207 8.56 8.71 -7.04
C PHE A 207 9.49 7.77 -6.28
N GLU A 208 9.02 7.20 -5.18
CA GLU A 208 9.74 6.22 -4.40
C GLU A 208 8.90 4.95 -4.21
N GLU A 209 9.58 3.80 -4.17
CA GLU A 209 8.97 2.52 -3.80
C GLU A 209 9.93 1.67 -2.97
N HIS A 210 9.37 0.86 -2.07
CA HIS A 210 10.13 -0.19 -1.41
C HIS A 210 10.38 -1.32 -2.41
N VAL A 211 11.65 -1.73 -2.52
CA VAL A 211 12.10 -2.79 -3.43
C VAL A 211 12.87 -3.87 -2.66
N ALA A 212 13.01 -5.02 -3.31
CA ALA A 212 13.62 -6.22 -2.77
C ALA A 212 14.93 -5.95 -2.00
N GLY A 213 15.04 -6.53 -0.82
CA GLY A 213 16.23 -6.48 0.02
C GLY A 213 16.29 -5.25 0.92
N GLU A 214 15.14 -4.78 1.40
CA GLU A 214 15.03 -3.62 2.32
C GLU A 214 15.60 -2.34 1.73
N ARG A 215 15.46 -2.16 0.41
CA ARG A 215 15.95 -0.98 -0.32
C ARG A 215 14.80 -0.08 -0.74
N ILE A 216 15.13 1.15 -1.06
CA ILE A 216 14.20 2.13 -1.65
C ILE A 216 14.73 2.52 -3.02
N ALA A 217 13.87 2.47 -4.03
CA ALA A 217 14.17 2.93 -5.38
C ALA A 217 13.49 4.27 -5.65
N TYR A 218 14.25 5.22 -6.18
CA TYR A 218 13.78 6.54 -6.59
C TYR A 218 13.69 6.64 -8.11
N TYR A 219 12.58 7.18 -8.58
CA TYR A 219 12.26 7.34 -9.99
C TYR A 219 11.84 8.76 -10.33
N SER A 220 12.05 9.15 -11.58
CA SER A 220 11.46 10.38 -12.13
C SER A 220 10.56 10.05 -13.31
N ASN A 221 9.42 10.74 -13.41
CA ASN A 221 8.63 10.78 -14.64
C ASN A 221 7.76 12.05 -14.70
N PRO A 222 8.15 13.06 -15.50
CA PRO A 222 7.36 14.28 -15.66
C PRO A 222 5.96 14.06 -16.26
N GLU A 223 5.77 13.02 -17.07
CA GLU A 223 4.45 12.67 -17.64
C GLU A 223 3.50 12.23 -16.53
N LEU A 224 3.97 11.37 -15.63
CA LEU A 224 3.20 10.89 -14.47
C LEU A 224 2.89 12.04 -13.50
N GLU A 225 3.84 12.94 -13.25
CA GLU A 225 3.60 14.15 -12.45
C GLU A 225 2.50 15.04 -13.03
N ASN A 226 2.49 15.23 -14.35
CA ASN A 226 1.46 16.03 -15.01
C ASN A 226 0.09 15.35 -14.97
N LEU A 227 0.03 14.02 -15.10
CA LEU A 227 -1.21 13.26 -14.91
C LEU A 227 -1.74 13.41 -13.49
N LEU A 228 -0.87 13.34 -12.48
CA LEU A 228 -1.25 13.57 -11.08
C LEU A 228 -1.81 14.97 -10.85
N LYS A 229 -1.17 16.01 -11.39
CA LYS A 229 -1.69 17.39 -11.29
C LYS A 229 -3.10 17.51 -11.87
N LYS A 230 -3.33 16.97 -13.07
CA LYS A 230 -4.66 16.98 -13.69
C LYS A 230 -5.71 16.29 -12.82
N VAL A 231 -5.37 15.16 -12.21
CA VAL A 231 -6.29 14.45 -11.30
C VAL A 231 -6.61 15.33 -10.09
N PHE A 232 -5.63 16.01 -9.52
CA PHE A 232 -5.89 16.92 -8.40
C PHE A 232 -6.69 18.15 -8.79
N ASP A 233 -6.47 18.70 -9.99
CA ASP A 233 -7.29 19.78 -10.53
C ASP A 233 -8.74 19.32 -10.72
N GLU A 234 -8.96 18.09 -11.22
CA GLU A 234 -10.30 17.50 -11.32
C GLU A 234 -10.94 17.29 -9.94
N LEU A 235 -10.17 16.84 -8.95
CA LEU A 235 -10.66 16.67 -7.57
C LEU A 235 -11.01 18.02 -6.92
N ALA A 236 -10.33 19.09 -7.31
CA ALA A 236 -10.56 20.42 -6.76
C ALA A 236 -11.80 21.11 -7.34
N ASP A 237 -12.33 20.62 -8.47
CA ASP A 237 -13.48 21.23 -9.13
C ASP A 237 -14.80 20.63 -8.62
N ILE A 238 -15.58 21.44 -7.90
CA ILE A 238 -16.89 21.05 -7.37
C ILE A 238 -17.86 20.54 -8.46
N ASN A 239 -17.70 20.97 -9.71
CA ASN A 239 -18.56 20.58 -10.82
C ASN A 239 -18.39 19.10 -11.24
N ASN A 240 -17.33 18.44 -10.77
CA ASN A 240 -17.10 17.01 -11.01
C ASN A 240 -17.87 16.09 -10.05
N TYR A 241 -18.63 16.69 -9.13
CA TYR A 241 -19.40 16.00 -8.10
C TYR A 241 -20.90 16.24 -8.32
N ASP A 242 -21.73 15.22 -8.02
CA ASP A 242 -23.20 15.32 -8.13
C ASP A 242 -23.94 15.01 -6.83
N ARG A 243 -23.21 14.55 -5.81
CA ARG A 243 -23.74 14.10 -4.53
C ARG A 243 -22.73 14.38 -3.44
N ALA A 244 -23.24 14.53 -2.22
CA ALA A 244 -22.43 14.64 -1.02
C ALA A 244 -23.08 13.94 0.16
N GLY A 245 -22.27 13.51 1.12
CA GLY A 245 -22.72 12.94 2.38
C GLY A 245 -22.17 13.72 3.56
N VAL A 246 -22.99 13.91 4.60
CA VAL A 246 -22.59 14.63 5.80
C VAL A 246 -22.21 13.65 6.89
N ILE A 247 -21.03 13.87 7.45
CA ILE A 247 -20.48 13.12 8.59
C ILE A 247 -20.08 14.06 9.72
N ASN A 248 -20.16 13.53 10.93
CA ASN A 248 -19.71 14.17 12.16
C ASN A 248 -19.37 13.09 13.20
N TYR A 249 -19.01 13.53 14.41
CA TYR A 249 -18.72 12.62 15.51
C TYR A 249 -19.85 11.60 15.79
N VAL A 250 -21.11 12.02 15.71
CA VAL A 250 -22.28 11.18 16.03
C VAL A 250 -22.46 10.07 15.01
N THR A 251 -22.47 10.43 13.72
CA THR A 251 -22.63 9.48 12.61
C THR A 251 -21.51 8.44 12.56
N ILE A 252 -20.27 8.83 12.88
CA ILE A 252 -19.12 7.92 12.90
C ILE A 252 -19.15 6.97 14.11
N ASN A 253 -19.58 7.43 15.29
CA ASN A 253 -19.39 6.68 16.54
C ASN A 253 -20.66 6.07 17.15
N LYS A 254 -21.87 6.48 16.75
CA LYS A 254 -23.13 5.90 17.26
C LYS A 254 -23.78 4.89 16.31
N GLY A 255 -23.11 4.49 15.22
CA GLY A 255 -23.59 3.59 14.16
C GLY A 255 -24.01 2.16 14.56
N ASN A 256 -24.17 1.85 15.85
CA ASN A 256 -24.64 0.53 16.35
C ASN A 256 -26.14 0.46 16.67
N LYS A 257 -26.94 1.47 16.32
CA LYS A 257 -28.42 1.38 16.41
C LYS A 257 -29.09 1.88 15.13
N GLY A 258 -29.18 0.98 14.14
CA GLY A 258 -30.28 0.95 13.18
C GLY A 258 -30.35 2.01 12.06
N GLU A 259 -30.13 3.30 12.30
CA GLU A 259 -30.70 4.33 11.38
C GLU A 259 -29.86 5.57 11.06
N GLU A 260 -28.74 5.86 11.74
CA GLU A 260 -27.92 7.05 11.42
C GLU A 260 -26.65 6.68 10.64
N LYS A 261 -26.86 6.20 9.40
CA LYS A 261 -25.79 6.15 8.39
C LYS A 261 -25.50 7.57 7.90
N GLU A 262 -24.32 7.76 7.32
CA GLU A 262 -23.94 8.93 6.53
C GLU A 262 -25.16 9.53 5.80
N ARG A 263 -25.47 10.80 6.10
CA ARG A 263 -26.66 11.44 5.54
C ARG A 263 -26.32 11.97 4.16
N LEU A 264 -26.79 11.27 3.14
CA LEU A 264 -26.72 11.75 1.77
C LEU A 264 -27.59 13.00 1.59
N LEU A 265 -27.02 14.03 0.98
CA LEU A 265 -27.73 15.24 0.62
C LEU A 265 -28.72 14.97 -0.52
N THR A 266 -29.86 15.65 -0.48
CA THR A 266 -30.74 15.67 -1.65
C THR A 266 -30.08 16.46 -2.78
N PRO A 267 -30.47 16.25 -4.06
CA PRO A 267 -29.94 17.05 -5.16
C PRO A 267 -30.10 18.57 -4.98
N ASN A 268 -31.19 18.99 -4.32
CA ASN A 268 -31.42 20.41 -4.01
C ASN A 268 -30.44 20.92 -2.94
N ASP A 269 -30.22 20.15 -1.86
CA ASP A 269 -29.27 20.49 -0.81
C ASP A 269 -27.84 20.55 -1.36
N PHE A 270 -27.48 19.61 -2.25
CA PHE A 270 -26.20 19.64 -2.95
C PHE A 270 -26.05 20.91 -3.78
N GLN A 271 -27.09 21.34 -4.49
CA GLN A 271 -27.01 22.58 -5.26
C GLN A 271 -26.87 23.83 -4.38
N VAL A 272 -27.48 23.84 -3.18
CA VAL A 272 -27.24 24.90 -2.19
C VAL A 272 -25.77 24.93 -1.76
N LEU A 273 -25.17 23.78 -1.49
CA LEU A 273 -23.74 23.66 -1.18
C LEU A 273 -22.87 24.21 -2.32
N VAL A 274 -23.12 23.81 -3.57
CA VAL A 274 -22.39 24.31 -4.75
C VAL A 274 -22.55 25.84 -4.89
N ASN A 275 -23.76 26.35 -4.77
CA ASN A 275 -24.06 27.78 -4.88
C ASN A 275 -23.43 28.62 -3.76
N SER A 276 -22.99 27.99 -2.68
CA SER A 276 -22.33 28.64 -1.55
C SER A 276 -20.85 28.96 -1.83
N LEU A 277 -20.23 28.31 -2.81
CA LEU A 277 -18.83 28.50 -3.24
C LEU A 277 -18.64 29.70 -4.18
N LYS A 278 -19.26 30.84 -3.86
CA LYS A 278 -19.15 32.08 -4.65
C LYS A 278 -18.09 33.00 -4.08
N THR A 279 -17.50 33.84 -4.95
CA THR A 279 -16.51 34.85 -4.55
C THR A 279 -17.04 35.80 -3.47
N ASP A 280 -18.32 36.14 -3.52
CA ASP A 280 -18.96 37.03 -2.54
C ASP A 280 -18.96 36.47 -1.11
N ASN A 281 -18.86 35.14 -0.97
CA ASN A 281 -18.81 34.46 0.33
C ASN A 281 -17.37 34.22 0.81
N LEU A 282 -16.36 34.55 0.00
CA LEU A 282 -14.96 34.21 0.29
C LEU A 282 -14.42 34.98 1.49
N ILE A 283 -13.86 34.26 2.45
CA ILE A 283 -13.19 34.83 3.62
C ILE A 283 -11.70 35.01 3.29
N ASN A 284 -11.24 36.28 3.28
CA ASN A 284 -9.85 36.63 2.93
C ASN A 284 -8.93 36.87 4.16
N GLN A 285 -9.46 36.71 5.38
CA GLN A 285 -8.74 36.96 6.63
C GLN A 285 -8.94 35.80 7.61
N ASP A 286 -7.99 35.59 8.52
CA ASP A 286 -8.14 34.57 9.55
C ASP A 286 -9.23 34.96 10.58
N THR A 287 -10.38 34.31 10.49
CA THR A 287 -11.49 34.44 11.45
C THR A 287 -11.43 33.33 12.50
N GLU A 288 -12.29 33.41 13.53
CA GLU A 288 -12.45 32.33 14.50
C GLU A 288 -12.76 30.99 13.83
N GLY A 289 -13.69 30.98 12.87
CA GLY A 289 -14.07 29.78 12.10
C GLY A 289 -12.92 29.18 11.31
N VAL A 290 -12.13 30.02 10.64
CA VAL A 290 -10.91 29.59 9.92
C VAL A 290 -9.94 28.88 10.87
N ASN A 291 -9.69 29.47 12.04
CA ASN A 291 -8.78 28.90 13.04
C ASN A 291 -9.30 27.59 13.62
N ARG A 292 -10.62 27.49 13.86
CA ARG A 292 -11.27 26.26 14.33
C ARG A 292 -11.13 25.12 13.31
N ILE A 293 -11.36 25.39 12.03
CA ILE A 293 -11.19 24.39 10.96
C ILE A 293 -9.72 23.98 10.81
N LYS A 294 -8.78 24.94 10.81
CA LYS A 294 -7.33 24.62 10.77
C LYS A 294 -6.95 23.66 11.90
N LYS A 295 -7.41 23.93 13.12
CA LYS A 295 -7.19 23.05 14.28
C LYS A 295 -7.84 21.67 14.10
N ALA A 296 -9.02 21.60 13.49
CA ALA A 296 -9.71 20.34 13.22
C ALA A 296 -8.98 19.49 12.16
N LEU A 297 -8.27 20.10 11.22
CA LEU A 297 -7.46 19.40 10.21
C LEU A 297 -6.08 18.94 10.73
N ASP A 298 -5.57 19.57 11.79
CA ASP A 298 -4.27 19.26 12.38
C ASP A 298 -4.28 18.01 13.28
N GLY A 299 -5.46 17.52 13.69
CA GLY A 299 -5.59 16.39 14.61
C GLY A 299 -6.98 15.77 14.63
N TRP A 300 -7.23 14.88 15.59
CA TRP A 300 -8.56 14.27 15.75
C TRP A 300 -9.52 15.23 16.44
N ILE A 301 -10.70 15.41 15.84
CA ILE A 301 -11.80 16.15 16.45
C ILE A 301 -12.25 15.38 17.70
N PRO A 302 -12.23 16.01 18.88
CA PRO A 302 -12.60 15.37 20.13
C PRO A 302 -14.11 15.13 20.21
N LYS A 303 -14.52 14.24 21.12
CA LYS A 303 -15.91 13.76 21.23
C LYS A 303 -16.90 14.85 21.63
N GLU A 304 -16.40 15.89 22.29
CA GLU A 304 -17.16 17.03 22.79
C GLU A 304 -17.44 18.06 21.69
N GLU A 305 -16.69 18.01 20.58
CA GLU A 305 -16.88 18.92 19.45
C GLU A 305 -17.97 18.38 18.51
N MET A 306 -19.09 19.08 18.50
CA MET A 306 -20.32 18.68 17.80
C MET A 306 -20.67 19.62 16.63
N ASN A 307 -19.93 20.72 16.47
CA ASN A 307 -20.23 21.75 15.46
C ASN A 307 -19.40 21.60 14.19
N ILE A 308 -18.38 20.73 14.20
CA ILE A 308 -17.57 20.44 13.02
C ILE A 308 -18.16 19.26 12.26
N TYR A 309 -18.39 19.45 10.98
CA TYR A 309 -18.92 18.45 10.06
C TYR A 309 -17.93 18.25 8.90
N GLY A 310 -17.74 16.99 8.51
CA GLY A 310 -17.14 16.64 7.23
C GLY A 310 -18.24 16.45 6.20
N ILE A 311 -18.02 16.92 4.98
CA ILE A 311 -18.93 16.71 3.86
C ILE A 311 -18.17 15.94 2.78
N GLU A 312 -18.43 14.65 2.65
CA GLU A 312 -17.82 13.80 1.62
C GLU A 312 -18.44 14.09 0.25
N LEU A 313 -17.61 14.20 -0.79
CA LEU A 313 -18.04 14.52 -2.15
C LEU A 313 -17.89 13.31 -3.07
N PHE A 314 -18.97 12.94 -3.76
CA PHE A 314 -19.03 11.77 -4.63
C PHE A 314 -18.98 12.16 -6.11
N LYS A 315 -18.05 11.53 -6.86
CA LYS A 315 -17.84 11.83 -8.27
C LYS A 315 -19.09 11.51 -9.10
N LYS A 316 -19.41 12.41 -10.02
CA LYS A 316 -20.50 12.24 -10.99
C LYS A 316 -20.34 10.97 -11.81
N GLY A 317 -21.44 10.21 -11.94
CA GLY A 317 -21.46 8.98 -12.74
C GLY A 317 -20.69 7.79 -12.16
N SER A 318 -20.17 7.89 -10.92
CA SER A 318 -19.54 6.76 -10.24
C SER A 318 -20.60 5.79 -9.71
N ALA A 319 -20.61 4.56 -10.22
CA ALA A 319 -21.52 3.49 -9.81
C ALA A 319 -21.27 3.01 -8.36
N GLN A 320 -20.10 3.30 -7.79
CA GLN A 320 -19.64 2.76 -6.51
C GLN A 320 -19.73 3.76 -5.34
N ASN A 321 -20.29 4.96 -5.54
CA ASN A 321 -20.36 6.00 -4.49
C ASN A 321 -19.02 6.18 -3.78
N VAL A 322 -17.93 6.25 -4.54
CA VAL A 322 -16.60 6.38 -3.94
C VAL A 322 -16.33 7.87 -3.76
N GLY A 323 -16.29 8.32 -2.50
CA GLY A 323 -15.94 9.69 -2.17
C GLY A 323 -14.52 9.98 -2.61
N GLN A 324 -14.32 11.15 -3.22
CA GLN A 324 -13.00 11.52 -3.76
C GLN A 324 -12.39 12.75 -3.11
N ASN A 325 -13.21 13.58 -2.50
CA ASN A 325 -12.79 14.79 -1.83
C ASN A 325 -13.79 15.12 -0.72
N PHE A 326 -13.51 16.17 0.06
CA PHE A 326 -14.37 16.57 1.14
C PHE A 326 -14.35 18.09 1.38
N MET A 327 -15.36 18.55 2.11
CA MET A 327 -15.40 19.90 2.69
C MET A 327 -15.45 19.79 4.21
N VAL A 328 -15.07 20.86 4.91
CA VAL A 328 -15.24 20.97 6.37
C VAL A 328 -16.11 22.16 6.68
N TYR A 329 -17.16 21.95 7.47
CA TYR A 329 -18.08 23.01 7.89
C TYR A 329 -18.07 23.16 9.42
N ASP A 330 -17.90 24.38 9.90
CA ASP A 330 -18.09 24.75 11.29
C ASP A 330 -19.44 25.47 11.46
N LYS A 331 -20.40 24.75 12.03
CA LYS A 331 -21.77 25.21 12.29
C LYS A 331 -21.82 26.40 13.25
N LEU A 332 -20.88 26.50 14.18
CA LEU A 332 -20.89 27.57 15.19
C LEU A 332 -20.59 28.94 14.56
N THR A 333 -19.69 28.96 13.57
CA THR A 333 -19.20 30.19 12.94
C THR A 333 -19.67 30.35 11.50
N HIS A 334 -20.50 29.41 11.01
CA HIS A 334 -21.00 29.37 9.63
C HIS A 334 -19.86 29.47 8.60
N THR A 335 -18.76 28.76 8.86
CA THR A 335 -17.55 28.76 8.03
C THR A 335 -17.41 27.41 7.32
N LEU A 336 -17.26 27.44 5.99
CA LEU A 336 -17.01 26.27 5.15
C LEU A 336 -15.59 26.34 4.56
N LEU A 337 -14.89 25.21 4.49
CA LEU A 337 -13.62 25.04 3.78
C LEU A 337 -13.79 24.09 2.60
N PHE A 338 -13.28 24.50 1.44
CA PHE A 338 -13.08 23.65 0.27
C PHE A 338 -11.84 24.10 -0.52
N GLU A 339 -10.92 23.17 -0.82
CA GLU A 339 -9.67 23.41 -1.60
C GLU A 339 -8.92 24.68 -1.17
N ASP A 340 -8.51 24.72 0.10
CA ASP A 340 -7.75 25.80 0.74
C ASP A 340 -8.46 27.17 0.80
N LYS A 341 -9.74 27.23 0.42
CA LYS A 341 -10.55 28.45 0.47
C LYS A 341 -11.64 28.34 1.53
N TYR A 342 -11.83 29.43 2.26
CA TYR A 342 -12.83 29.54 3.30
C TYR A 342 -14.00 30.41 2.83
N TYR A 343 -15.22 30.03 3.19
CA TYR A 343 -16.45 30.70 2.79
C TYR A 343 -17.35 30.93 4.01
N GLN A 344 -17.97 32.11 4.08
CA GLN A 344 -18.98 32.45 5.08
C GLN A 344 -20.36 32.07 4.55
N VAL A 345 -20.95 30.99 5.05
CA VAL A 345 -22.14 30.35 4.48
C VAL A 345 -22.98 29.73 5.58
N ASP A 346 -24.31 29.88 5.49
CA ASP A 346 -25.24 29.20 6.39
C ASP A 346 -25.72 27.89 5.73
N LEU A 347 -25.30 26.76 6.30
CA LEU A 347 -25.68 25.42 5.88
C LEU A 347 -26.49 24.68 6.95
N ASP A 348 -27.07 25.38 7.93
CA ASP A 348 -27.70 24.77 9.10
C ASP A 348 -28.87 23.84 8.75
N ASP A 349 -29.56 24.12 7.64
CA ASP A 349 -30.65 23.28 7.13
C ASP A 349 -30.16 21.97 6.49
N ILE A 350 -28.90 21.93 6.06
CA ILE A 350 -28.28 20.81 5.36
C ILE A 350 -27.52 19.94 6.36
N VAL A 351 -26.83 20.57 7.34
CA VAL A 351 -26.10 19.90 8.43
C VAL A 351 -26.95 19.81 9.71
N LYS A 352 -27.86 18.84 9.75
CA LYS A 352 -28.70 18.55 10.93
C LYS A 352 -28.11 17.44 11.77
#